data_AF-A0A927LQL4-F1
#
_entry.id   AF-A0A927LQL4-F1
#
_cell.length_a   1.000
_cell.length_b   1.000
_cell.length_c   1.000
_cell.angle_alpha   90.00
_cell.angle_beta   90.00
_cell.angle_gamma   90.00
#
_symmetry.space_group_name_H-M   'P 1'
#
loop_
_entity.id
_entity.type
_entity.pdbx_description
1 polymer ?
#
loop_
_entity_poly.entity_id
_entity_poly.type
_entity_poly.pdbx_seq_one_letter_code
_entity_poly.pdbx_strand_id
1 'polypeptide(L)'
;MQQKLKLKIIKSVIITLLVVYIPFILFYLGIVFPEYLACVNYEDEGISDRNNWGYENPCFGENKYIGESIFELFSLIILGFTVVLGILFYTTHQLKKN
;
A
#
# COMPACT_ATOMS: atom_id res chain seq x y z
N MET A 1 25.27 -16.60 21.19
CA MET A 1 25.80 -16.21 19.86
C MET A 1 24.76 -16.39 18.74
N GLN A 2 24.09 -17.54 18.66
CA GLN A 2 23.03 -17.87 17.68
C GLN A 2 21.85 -16.89 17.64
N GLN A 3 21.32 -16.44 18.79
CA GLN A 3 20.20 -15.48 18.85
C GLN A 3 20.55 -14.10 18.28
N LYS A 4 21.76 -13.59 18.55
CA LYS A 4 22.22 -12.29 18.02
C LYS A 4 22.31 -12.29 16.50
N LEU A 5 22.73 -13.42 15.91
CA LEU A 5 22.78 -13.60 14.45
C LEU A 5 21.36 -13.65 13.86
N LYS A 6 20.45 -14.43 14.45
CA LYS A 6 19.03 -14.49 14.04
C LYS A 6 18.36 -13.12 14.07
N LEU A 7 18.60 -12.34 15.13
CA LEU A 7 18.03 -11.00 15.26
C LEU A 7 18.60 -10.03 14.21
N LYS A 8 19.88 -10.16 13.85
CA LYS A 8 20.53 -9.37 12.79
C LYS A 8 19.93 -9.70 11.41
N ILE A 9 19.68 -10.98 11.13
CA ILE A 9 19.05 -11.44 9.88
C ILE A 9 17.63 -10.89 9.78
N ILE A 10 16.80 -11.07 10.82
CA ILE A 10 15.40 -10.60 10.82
C ILE A 10 15.35 -9.08 10.63
N LYS A 11 16.22 -8.32 11.31
CA LYS A 11 16.32 -6.87 11.10
C LYS A 11 16.71 -6.50 9.68
N SER A 12 17.65 -7.22 9.06
CA SER A 12 18.02 -7.01 7.67
C SER A 12 16.83 -7.24 6.75
N VAL A 13 16.08 -8.31 6.96
CA VAL A 13 14.87 -8.62 6.17
C VAL A 13 13.82 -7.52 6.33
N ILE A 14 13.55 -7.06 7.56
CA ILE A 14 12.61 -5.97 7.82
C ILE A 14 13.03 -4.69 7.07
N ILE A 15 14.31 -4.32 7.12
CA ILE A 15 14.81 -3.12 6.42
C ILE A 15 14.59 -3.26 4.91
N THR A 16 14.98 -4.39 4.32
CA THR A 16 14.77 -4.62 2.88
C THR A 16 13.29 -4.57 2.51
N LEU A 17 12.41 -5.15 3.34
CA LEU A 17 10.98 -5.15 3.10
C LEU A 17 10.39 -3.73 3.21
N LEU A 18 10.85 -2.92 4.16
CA LEU A 18 10.44 -1.52 4.32
C LEU A 18 10.88 -0.65 3.14
N VAL A 19 12.09 -0.87 2.61
CA VAL A 19 12.60 -0.14 1.44
C VAL A 19 11.71 -0.35 0.20
N VAL A 20 11.12 -1.54 0.05
CA VAL A 20 10.17 -1.82 -1.04
C VAL A 20 8.76 -1.32 -0.70
N TYR A 21 8.32 -1.50 0.54
CA TYR A 21 6.97 -1.17 0.97
C TYR A 21 6.70 0.34 1.00
N ILE A 22 7.67 1.17 1.42
CA ILE A 22 7.49 2.62 1.55
C ILE A 22 7.18 3.30 0.20
N PRO A 23 7.95 3.08 -0.88
CA PRO A 23 7.58 3.59 -2.20
C PRO A 23 6.21 3.10 -2.67
N PHE A 24 5.88 1.83 -2.38
CA PHE A 24 4.63 1.22 -2.81
C PHE A 24 3.42 1.86 -2.12
N ILE A 25 3.50 2.12 -0.81
CA ILE A 25 2.42 2.78 -0.08
C ILE A 25 2.31 4.27 -0.46
N LEU A 26 3.43 4.94 -0.75
CA LEU A 26 3.42 6.31 -1.26
C LEU A 26 2.75 6.40 -2.64
N PHE A 27 3.05 5.46 -3.54
CA PHE A 27 2.38 5.37 -4.84
C PHE A 27 0.87 5.13 -4.68
N TYR A 28 0.50 4.18 -3.83
CA TYR A 28 -0.91 3.88 -3.57
C TYR A 28 -1.66 5.08 -2.98
N LEU A 29 -1.12 5.74 -1.95
CA LEU A 29 -1.77 6.90 -1.32
C LEU A 29 -1.73 8.16 -2.19
N GLY A 30 -0.71 8.29 -3.06
CA GLY A 30 -0.51 9.47 -3.90
C GLY A 30 -1.28 9.43 -5.22
N ILE A 31 -1.56 8.24 -5.75
CA ILE A 31 -2.13 8.07 -7.09
C ILE A 31 -3.39 7.20 -7.03
N VAL A 32 -3.24 5.92 -6.67
CA VAL A 32 -4.33 4.93 -6.75
C VAL A 32 -5.53 5.31 -5.87
N PHE A 33 -5.28 5.72 -4.63
CA PHE A 33 -6.33 6.09 -3.68
C PHE A 33 -7.07 7.38 -4.10
N PRO A 34 -6.36 8.48 -4.46
CA PRO A 34 -7.00 9.67 -5.02
C PRO A 34 -7.79 9.42 -6.31
N GLU A 35 -7.27 8.59 -7.21
CA GLU A 35 -7.96 8.24 -8.47
C GLU A 35 -9.23 7.45 -8.20
N TYR A 36 -9.17 6.44 -7.33
CA TYR A 36 -10.37 5.70 -6.91
C TYR A 36 -11.44 6.63 -6.32
N LEU A 37 -11.06 7.52 -5.40
CA LEU A 37 -12.02 8.47 -4.80
C LEU A 37 -12.63 9.43 -5.82
N ALA A 38 -11.88 9.83 -6.85
CA ALA A 38 -12.38 10.69 -7.91
C ALA A 38 -13.41 9.96 -8.81
N CYS A 39 -13.25 8.66 -9.01
CA CYS A 39 -14.04 7.88 -9.98
C CYS A 39 -15.13 6.99 -9.36
N VAL A 40 -15.18 6.82 -8.03
CA VAL A 40 -16.11 5.90 -7.33
C VAL A 40 -17.59 6.17 -7.61
N ASN A 41 -17.95 7.41 -7.94
CA ASN A 41 -19.33 7.83 -8.16
C ASN A 41 -19.75 7.88 -9.64
N TYR A 42 -18.86 7.58 -10.59
CA TYR A 42 -19.11 7.76 -12.02
C TYR A 42 -19.07 6.43 -12.77
N GLU A 43 -20.21 5.99 -13.30
CA GLU A 43 -20.33 4.72 -14.03
C GLU A 43 -19.91 4.81 -15.51
N ASP A 44 -19.77 6.03 -16.03
CA ASP A 44 -19.41 6.32 -17.42
C ASP A 44 -17.98 6.87 -17.52
N GLU A 45 -17.26 6.45 -18.57
CA GLU A 45 -15.87 6.84 -18.83
C GLU A 45 -15.76 8.35 -19.13
N GLY A 46 -14.76 9.02 -18.56
CA GLY A 46 -14.39 10.40 -18.93
C GLY A 46 -15.19 11.51 -18.26
N ILE A 47 -16.08 11.21 -17.30
CA ILE A 47 -16.72 12.24 -16.48
C ILE A 47 -15.73 12.66 -15.38
N SER A 48 -15.19 13.87 -15.50
CA SER A 48 -14.27 14.44 -14.52
C SER A 48 -15.06 15.09 -13.39
N ASP A 49 -14.68 14.79 -12.15
CA ASP A 49 -15.05 15.59 -10.99
C ASP A 49 -13.81 16.33 -10.48
N ARG A 50 -14.02 17.46 -9.81
CA ARG A 50 -12.90 18.18 -9.18
C ARG A 50 -12.30 17.28 -8.11
N ASN A 51 -11.00 17.00 -8.20
CA ASN A 51 -10.25 16.39 -7.13
C ASN A 51 -10.35 17.22 -5.84
N ASN A 52 -9.94 16.65 -4.71
CA ASN A 52 -9.95 17.28 -3.39
C ASN A 52 -9.11 18.59 -3.30
N TRP A 53 -8.47 19.00 -4.40
CA TRP A 53 -7.65 20.19 -4.58
C TRP A 53 -8.28 21.21 -5.55
N GLY A 54 -9.49 20.95 -6.05
CA GLY A 54 -10.24 21.85 -6.93
C GLY A 54 -9.87 21.78 -8.42
N TYR A 55 -9.03 20.84 -8.84
CA TYR A 55 -8.67 20.61 -10.24
C TYR A 55 -9.51 19.48 -10.82
N GLU A 56 -9.98 19.62 -12.06
CA GLU A 56 -10.53 18.49 -12.81
C GLU A 56 -9.41 17.45 -12.99
N ASN A 57 -9.44 16.37 -12.22
CA ASN A 57 -8.66 15.19 -12.57
C ASN A 57 -9.55 14.37 -13.49
N PRO A 58 -9.24 14.25 -14.78
CA PRO A 58 -9.94 13.28 -15.61
C PRO A 58 -9.75 11.91 -14.97
N CYS A 59 -10.83 11.13 -14.83
CA CYS A 59 -10.69 9.68 -14.67
C CYS A 59 -9.87 9.22 -15.88
N PHE A 60 -8.59 8.88 -15.67
CA PHE A 60 -7.64 8.59 -16.74
C PHE A 60 -8.01 7.27 -17.43
N GLY A 61 -9.00 7.30 -18.31
CA GLY A 61 -9.37 6.16 -19.15
C GLY A 61 -9.89 4.92 -18.41
N GLU A 62 -10.24 5.06 -17.13
CA GLU A 62 -10.76 3.95 -16.32
C GLU A 62 -12.25 4.14 -16.02
N ASN A 63 -13.04 3.13 -16.38
CA ASN A 63 -14.40 2.95 -15.89
C ASN A 63 -14.36 2.60 -14.39
N LYS A 64 -15.38 2.95 -13.60
CA LYS A 64 -15.50 2.66 -12.15
C LYS A 64 -15.03 1.26 -11.75
N TYR A 65 -15.41 0.27 -12.56
CA TYR A 65 -15.06 -1.13 -12.32
C TYR A 65 -13.55 -1.41 -12.39
N ILE A 66 -12.82 -0.73 -13.27
CA ILE A 66 -11.38 -0.89 -13.43
C ILE A 66 -10.66 -0.20 -12.26
N GLY A 67 -11.04 1.03 -11.93
CA GLY A 67 -10.45 1.77 -10.80
C GLY A 67 -10.71 1.08 -9.46
N GLU A 68 -11.90 0.52 -9.25
CA GLU A 68 -12.21 -0.30 -8.07
C GLU A 68 -11.39 -1.59 -8.02
N SER A 69 -11.22 -2.29 -9.15
CA SER A 69 -10.41 -3.51 -9.20
C SER A 69 -8.94 -3.24 -8.89
N ILE A 70 -8.38 -2.14 -9.42
CA ILE A 70 -7.01 -1.71 -9.13
C ILE A 70 -6.88 -1.32 -7.66
N PHE A 71 -7.81 -0.51 -7.15
CA PHE A 71 -7.85 -0.14 -5.75
C PHE A 71 -7.87 -1.35 -4.82
N GLU A 72 -8.73 -2.33 -5.09
CA GLU A 72 -8.85 -3.56 -4.29
C GLU A 72 -7.57 -4.40 -4.36
N LEU A 73 -6.99 -4.58 -5.55
CA LEU A 73 -5.74 -5.31 -5.73
C LEU A 73 -4.59 -4.68 -4.93
N PHE A 74 -4.40 -3.36 -5.06
CA PHE A 74 -3.35 -2.66 -4.32
C PHE A 74 -3.61 -2.66 -2.81
N SER A 75 -4.87 -2.53 -2.38
CA SER A 75 -5.28 -2.64 -0.98
C SER A 75 -4.91 -4.00 -0.38
N LEU A 76 -5.19 -5.09 -1.10
CA LEU A 76 -4.86 -6.45 -0.68
C LEU A 76 -3.35 -6.67 -0.57
N ILE A 77 -2.58 -6.15 -1.54
CA ILE A 77 -1.12 -6.22 -1.50
C ILE A 77 -0.60 -5.48 -0.26
N ILE A 78 -1.05 -4.24 -0.04
CA ILE A 78 -0.62 -3.43 1.11
C ILE A 78 -0.96 -4.13 2.42
N LEU A 79 -2.19 -4.65 2.56
CA LEU A 79 -2.61 -5.40 3.73
C LEU A 79 -1.70 -6.60 3.99
N GLY A 80 -1.38 -7.38 2.94
CA GLY A 80 -0.46 -8.51 3.03
C GLY A 80 0.92 -8.10 3.56
N PHE A 81 1.50 -7.04 2.99
CA PHE A 81 2.79 -6.51 3.46
C PHE A 81 2.72 -6.03 4.93
N THR A 82 1.64 -5.34 5.32
CA THR A 82 1.44 -4.87 6.71
C THR A 82 1.38 -6.05 7.68
N VAL A 83 0.65 -7.11 7.35
CA VAL A 83 0.55 -8.32 8.19
C VAL A 83 1.91 -9.00 8.33
N VAL A 84 2.65 -9.18 7.23
CA VAL A 84 3.98 -9.80 7.27
C VAL A 84 4.96 -8.97 8.11
N LEU A 85 4.98 -7.65 7.95
CA LEU A 85 5.78 -6.75 8.79
C LEU A 85 5.39 -6.87 10.26
N GLY A 86 4.08 -6.88 10.56
CA GLY A 86 3.56 -7.07 11.92
C GLY A 86 4.06 -8.35 12.57
N ILE A 87 4.01 -9.47 11.86
CA ILE A 87 4.53 -10.77 12.33
C ILE A 87 6.04 -10.70 12.57
N LEU A 88 6.82 -10.09 11.66
CA LEU A 88 8.28 -9.96 11.82
C LEU A 88 8.64 -9.08 13.02
N PHE A 89 7.95 -7.95 13.22
CA PHE A 89 8.13 -7.10 14.39
C PHE A 89 7.76 -7.82 15.69
N TYR A 90 6.63 -8.52 15.72
CA TYR A 90 6.21 -9.32 16.87
C TYR A 90 7.22 -10.42 17.20
N THR A 91 7.70 -11.15 16.19
CA THR A 91 8.73 -12.18 16.35
C THR A 91 10.03 -11.59 16.89
N THR A 92 10.45 -10.43 16.38
CA THR A 92 11.63 -9.71 16.88
C THR A 92 11.45 -9.30 18.34
N HIS A 93 10.25 -8.85 18.73
CA HIS A 93 9.93 -8.47 20.10
C HIS A 93 10.00 -9.68 21.04
N GLN A 94 9.41 -10.83 20.65
CA GLN A 94 9.47 -12.07 21.43
C GLN A 94 10.91 -12.58 21.58
N LEU A 95 11.71 -12.55 20.51
CA LEU A 95 13.13 -12.92 20.54
C LEU A 95 14.02 -11.99 21.36
N LYS A 96 13.54 -10.78 21.70
CA LYS A 96 14.24 -9.82 22.57
C LYS A 96 13.86 -10.01 24.04
N LYS A 97 12.70 -10.60 24.30
CA LYS A 97 12.16 -10.88 25.65
C LYS A 97 12.71 -12.18 26.23
N ASN A 98 12.93 -13.20 25.38
CA ASN A 98 13.64 -14.45 25.71
C ASN A 98 15.16 -14.28 25.60
#